data_AF-A0A4D8PSX6-F1
#
_entry.id   AF-A0A4D8PSX6-F1
#
_cell.length_a   1.000
_cell.length_b   1.000
_cell.length_c   1.000
_cell.angle_alpha   90.00
_cell.angle_beta   90.00
_cell.angle_gamma   90.00
#
_symmetry.space_group_name_H-M   'P 1'
#
loop_
_entity.id
_entity.type
_entity.pdbx_description
1 polymer ?
#
loop_
_entity_poly.entity_id
_entity_poly.type
_entity_poly.pdbx_seq_one_letter_code
_entity_poly.pdbx_strand_id
1 'polypeptide(L)' 'MQSRPDPAPLDAQQVATQALADCEGSKDDALLLLAHLLINARRGMCSGFQRFGPLARRLAG' A
#
# COMPACT_ATOMS: atom_id res chain seq x y z
N MET A 1 -8.80 -13.55 24.26
CA MET A 1 -7.63 -13.20 23.43
C MET A 1 -7.94 -13.63 22.00
N GLN A 2 -8.51 -12.74 21.18
CA GLN A 2 -8.75 -13.03 19.75
C GLN A 2 -7.47 -12.70 18.99
N SER A 3 -6.71 -13.73 18.64
CA SER A 3 -5.54 -13.62 17.76
C SER A 3 -6.01 -13.17 16.39
N ARG A 4 -5.73 -11.92 16.01
CA ARG A 4 -5.91 -11.47 14.63
C ARG A 4 -5.03 -12.37 13.76
N PRO A 5 -5.55 -12.96 12.67
CA PRO A 5 -4.71 -13.69 11.75
C PRO A 5 -3.66 -12.70 11.21
N ASP A 6 -2.38 -13.04 11.41
CA ASP A 6 -1.30 -12.33 10.73
C ASP A 6 -1.59 -12.39 9.22
N PRO A 7 -1.56 -11.26 8.50
CA PRO A 7 -1.74 -11.30 7.06
C PRO A 7 -0.64 -12.19 6.49
N ALA A 8 -1.05 -13.26 5.80
CA ALA A 8 -0.12 -14.15 5.13
C ALA A 8 0.82 -13.30 4.24
N PRO A 9 2.12 -13.61 4.20
CA PRO A 9 3.06 -12.87 3.38
C PRO A 9 2.55 -12.89 1.94
N LEU A 10 2.28 -11.70 1.37
CA LEU A 10 1.88 -11.61 -0.03
C LEU A 10 2.99 -12.19 -0.89
N ASP A 11 2.63 -13.15 -1.74
CA ASP A 11 3.55 -13.71 -2.71
C ASP A 11 3.92 -12.64 -3.74
N ALA A 12 5.19 -12.22 -3.72
CA ALA A 12 5.71 -11.20 -4.63
C ALA A 12 5.49 -11.58 -6.10
N GLN A 13 5.49 -12.87 -6.42
CA GLN A 13 5.23 -13.35 -7.77
C GLN A 13 3.78 -13.11 -8.19
N GLN A 14 2.81 -13.31 -7.27
CA GLN A 14 1.41 -13.04 -7.54
C GLN A 14 1.16 -11.54 -7.76
N VAL A 15 1.78 -10.68 -6.95
CA VAL A 15 1.65 -9.23 -7.09
C VAL A 15 2.23 -8.74 -8.43
N ALA A 16 3.38 -9.27 -8.84
CA ALA A 16 3.96 -8.95 -10.15
C ALA A 16 3.11 -9.45 -11.32
N THR A 17 2.52 -10.65 -11.19
CA THR A 17 1.64 -11.24 -12.20
C THR A 17 0.35 -10.42 -12.35
N GLN A 18 -0.23 -9.99 -11.22
CA GLN A 18 -1.42 -9.15 -11.23
C GLN A 18 -1.13 -7.77 -11.85
N ALA A 19 -0.01 -7.14 -11.48
CA ALA A 19 0.39 -5.86 -12.07
C ALA A 19 0.59 -5.95 -13.59
N LEU A 20 1.13 -7.06 -14.10
CA LEU A 20 1.23 -7.30 -15.54
C LEU A 20 -0.15 -7.47 -16.20
N ALA A 21 -1.08 -8.16 -15.55
CA ALA A 21 -2.45 -8.32 -16.03
C ALA A 21 -3.20 -6.97 -16.08
N ASP A 22 -3.04 -6.14 -15.05
CA ASP A 22 -3.65 -4.82 -14.94
C ASP A 22 -3.11 -3.83 -15.99
N CYS A 23 -1.90 -4.06 -16.48
CA CYS A 23 -1.24 -3.25 -17.50
C CYS A 23 -1.30 -3.87 -18.91
N GLU A 24 -2.22 -4.80 -19.17
CA GLU A 24 -2.41 -5.46 -20.47
C GLU A 24 -1.13 -6.13 -21.02
N GLY A 25 -0.22 -6.55 -20.13
CA GLY A 25 1.08 -7.14 -20.49
C GLY A 25 2.20 -6.14 -20.78
N SER A 26 1.96 -4.83 -20.64
CA SER A 26 3.00 -3.80 -20.71
C SER A 26 3.92 -3.90 -19.49
N LYS A 27 5.14 -4.38 -19.73
CA LYS A 27 6.13 -4.60 -18.67
C LYS A 27 6.58 -3.30 -18.01
N ASP A 28 6.72 -2.22 -18.78
CA ASP A 28 7.16 -0.93 -18.28
C ASP A 28 6.10 -0.29 -17.37
N ASP A 29 4.82 -0.38 -17.74
CA ASP A 29 3.71 0.12 -16.93
C ASP A 29 3.54 -0.70 -15.65
N ALA A 30 3.70 -2.02 -15.72
CA ALA A 30 3.66 -2.90 -14.54
C ALA A 30 4.81 -2.59 -13.57
N LEU A 31 6.02 -2.32 -14.08
CA LEU A 31 7.15 -1.90 -13.24
C LEU A 31 6.88 -0.54 -12.58
N LEU A 32 6.29 0.41 -13.31
CA LEU A 32 5.91 1.71 -12.76
C LEU A 32 4.84 1.57 -11.66
N LEU A 33 3.84 0.73 -11.88
CA LEU A 33 2.78 0.42 -10.92
C LEU A 33 3.34 -0.24 -9.65
N LEU A 34 4.22 -1.25 -9.81
CA LEU A 34 4.89 -1.90 -8.69
C LEU A 34 5.75 -0.92 -7.88
N ALA A 35 6.52 -0.06 -8.56
CA ALA A 35 7.31 0.97 -7.90
C ALA A 35 6.42 1.94 -7.10
N HIS A 36 5.28 2.35 -7.66
CA HIS A 36 4.31 3.20 -6.99
C HIS A 36 3.75 2.56 -5.72
N LEU A 37 3.34 1.28 -5.80
CA LEU A 37 2.83 0.51 -4.67
C LEU A 37 3.88 0.38 -3.55
N LEU A 38 5.14 0.07 -3.91
CA LEU A 38 6.23 -0.05 -2.95
C LEU A 38 6.57 1.27 -2.26
N ILE A 39 6.59 2.38 -2.99
CA ILE A 39 6.83 3.72 -2.42
C ILE A 39 5.72 4.08 -1.43
N ASN A 40 4.45 3.81 -1.78
CA ASN A 40 3.32 4.09 -0.90
C ASN A 40 3.30 3.18 0.33
N ALA A 41 3.61 1.89 0.17
CA ALA A 41 3.77 0.97 1.29
C ALA A 41 4.88 1.46 2.24
N ARG A 42 6.03 1.89 1.71
CA ARG A 42 7.12 2.47 2.51
C ARG A 42 6.71 3.75 3.23
N ARG A 43 5.95 4.63 2.57
CA ARG A 43 5.39 5.84 3.19
C ARG A 43 4.38 5.52 4.31
N GLY A 44 3.54 4.50 4.13
CA GLY A 44 2.61 4.03 5.16
C GLY A 44 3.31 3.37 6.35
N MET A 45 4.44 2.69 6.12
CA MET A 45 5.28 2.09 7.15
C MET A 45 6.15 3.12 7.90
N CYS A 46 6.41 4.30 7.30
CA CYS A 46 6.96 5.44 8.03
C CYS A 46 5.90 5.96 9.03
N SER A 47 5.98 5.48 10.27
CA SER A 47 5.14 5.84 11.43
C SER A 47 5.08 7.35 11.75
N GLY A 48 5.82 8.21 11.04
CA GLY A 48 5.69 9.67 11.12
C GLY A 48 4.55 10.26 10.28
N PHE A 49 4.06 9.57 9.24
CA PHE A 49 2.99 10.11 8.37
C PHE A 49 1.57 9.77 8.89
N GLN A 50 1.46 8.74 9.72
CA GLN A 50 0.21 8.32 10.36
C GLN A 50 -0.11 9.09 11.66
N ARG A 51 0.47 10.29 11.81
CA ARG A 51 0.27 11.18 12.97
C ARG A 51 -0.39 12.51 12.63
N PHE A 52 -1.01 12.62 11.46
CA PHE A 52 -2.14 13.54 11.33
C PHE A 52 -3.38 12.80 11.80
N GLY A 53 -3.65 12.88 13.11
CA GLY A 53 -4.99 12.63 13.63
C GLY A 53 -6.01 13.52 12.89
N PRO A 54 -7.31 13.23 12.97
CA PRO A 54 -8.33 14.04 12.32
C PRO A 54 -8.19 15.50 12.77
N LEU A 55 -7.70 16.37 11.87
CA LEU A 55 -7.76 17.82 11.98
C LEU A 55 -9.22 18.27 11.80
N ALA A 56 -10.12 17.83 12.67
CA ALA A 56 -11.55 18.09 12.54
C ALA A 56 -12.29 18.08 13.88
N ARG A 57 -11.76 18.72 14.94
CA ARG A 57 -12.62 19.21 16.04
C ARG A 57 -11.99 20.23 16.99
N ARG A 58 -11.30 21.27 16.48
CA ARG A 58 -10.86 22.38 17.36
C ARG A 58 -10.99 23.78 16.75
N LEU A 59 -11.95 23.98 15.84
CA LEU A 59 -12.31 25.32 15.33
C LEU A 59 -13.82 25.45 15.03
N ALA A 60 -14.68 24.99 15.95
CA ALA A 60 -16.09 25.43 15.96
C ALA A 60 -16.72 25.15 17.33
N GLY A 61 -17.08 26.22 18.05
CA GLY A 61 -17.92 26.21 19.26
C GLY A 61 -17.17 26.49 20.54
#